data_AF-A0A7X6YIV2-F1
#
_entry.id   AF-A0A7X6YIV2-F1
#
_cell.length_a   1.000
_cell.length_b   1.000
_cell.length_c   1.000
_cell.angle_alpha   90.00
_cell.angle_beta   90.00
_cell.angle_gamma   90.00
#
_symmetry.space_group_name_H-M   'P 1'
#
loop_
_entity.id
_entity.type
_entity.pdbx_description
1 polymer ?
#
loop_
_entity_poly.entity_id
_entity_poly.type
_entity_poly.pdbx_seq_one_letter_code
_entity_poly.pdbx_strand_id
1 'polypeptide(L)'
;ALRVRDELADYEPHSYAYPVRRQGAVAFSCDLRVGAGAQPSLELRDVDPWYSSGPLVTIAKDGLLRGAQGKELLKIPHQVWLHLELRTGVGAAGNGRYEVRVRLPGESQARVFTDLPCAPGFKTLGWVGFCSNGEVSSVYEVDNLVLTPAP
;
A
#
# COMPACT_ATOMS: atom_id res chain seq x y z
N ALA A 1 16.92 -2.39 2.17
CA ALA A 1 15.93 -1.37 2.58
C ALA A 1 16.12 -0.05 1.84
N LEU A 2 15.08 0.40 1.14
CA LEU A 2 14.89 1.78 0.75
C LEU A 2 14.44 2.57 1.98
N ARG A 3 15.21 3.59 2.37
CA ARG A 3 14.84 4.49 3.48
C ARG A 3 14.23 5.77 2.92
N VAL A 4 12.98 6.02 3.25
CA VAL A 4 12.29 7.26 2.87
C VAL A 4 12.31 8.19 4.06
N ARG A 5 12.97 9.33 3.89
CA ARG A 5 12.97 10.41 4.86
C ARG A 5 12.17 11.55 4.28
N ASP A 6 11.19 11.99 5.05
CA ASP A 6 10.42 13.17 4.72
C ASP A 6 11.01 14.37 5.47
N GLU A 7 11.61 15.28 4.72
CA GLU A 7 12.22 16.52 5.22
C GLU A 7 11.41 17.76 4.82
N LEU A 8 10.32 17.61 4.04
CA LEU A 8 9.49 18.71 3.56
C LEU A 8 8.07 18.60 4.13
N ALA A 9 7.37 19.73 4.17
CA ALA A 9 5.92 19.73 4.34
C ALA A 9 5.31 19.63 2.93
N ASP A 10 4.31 18.76 2.78
CA ASP A 10 3.46 18.56 1.59
C ASP A 10 3.78 17.37 0.67
N TYR A 11 2.69 16.89 0.04
CA TYR A 11 2.53 15.62 -0.65
C TYR A 11 3.36 15.48 -1.94
N GLU A 12 4.31 14.55 -1.94
CA GLU A 12 4.93 13.99 -3.15
C GLU A 12 5.04 12.45 -3.05
N PRO A 13 4.90 11.68 -4.14
CA PRO A 13 5.28 10.28 -4.14
C PRO A 13 6.80 10.17 -4.03
N HIS A 14 7.28 9.62 -2.92
CA HIS A 14 8.71 9.57 -2.62
C HIS A 14 9.42 8.41 -3.32
N SER A 15 8.69 7.36 -3.69
CA SER A 15 9.21 6.24 -4.48
C SER A 15 8.09 5.53 -5.22
N TYR A 16 8.30 5.25 -6.51
CA TYR A 16 7.32 4.55 -7.32
C TYR A 16 7.96 3.81 -8.49
N ALA A 17 7.19 2.91 -9.08
CA ALA A 17 7.50 2.21 -10.33
C ALA A 17 6.25 2.16 -11.22
N TYR A 18 6.47 1.91 -12.52
CA TYR A 18 5.40 1.68 -13.50
C TYR A 18 5.31 0.21 -13.98
N PRO A 19 4.94 -0.75 -13.11
CA PRO A 19 4.90 -2.15 -13.49
C PRO A 19 3.54 -2.50 -14.12
N VAL A 20 3.39 -2.18 -15.40
CA VAL A 20 2.11 -2.36 -16.10
C VAL A 20 1.63 -3.83 -16.07
N ARG A 21 0.39 -4.03 -15.63
CA ARG A 21 -0.38 -5.28 -15.69
C ARG A 21 -1.80 -4.97 -16.17
N ARG A 22 -2.16 -5.49 -17.34
CA ARG A 22 -3.48 -5.27 -17.96
C ARG A 22 -4.47 -6.39 -17.67
N GLN A 23 -3.99 -7.55 -17.23
CA GLN A 23 -4.79 -8.77 -17.06
C GLN A 23 -4.22 -9.62 -15.91
N GLY A 24 -5.11 -10.39 -15.29
CA GLY A 24 -4.76 -11.42 -14.33
C GLY A 24 -4.75 -10.94 -12.87
N ALA A 25 -4.23 -11.80 -12.01
CA ALA A 25 -4.11 -11.53 -10.59
C ALA A 25 -2.83 -10.74 -10.29
N VAL A 26 -2.90 -9.84 -9.31
CA VAL A 26 -1.83 -8.92 -8.91
C VAL A 26 -1.63 -9.02 -7.41
N ALA A 27 -0.41 -9.34 -6.98
CA ALA A 27 0.01 -9.27 -5.59
C ALA A 27 1.26 -8.41 -5.48
N PHE A 28 1.17 -7.32 -4.73
CA PHE A 28 2.33 -6.50 -4.36
C PHE A 28 2.57 -6.63 -2.86
N SER A 29 3.80 -6.95 -2.46
CA SER A 29 4.20 -7.04 -1.06
C SER A 29 5.48 -6.28 -0.77
N CYS A 30 5.64 -5.87 0.48
CA CYS A 30 6.87 -5.30 1.01
C CYS A 30 6.95 -5.55 2.52
N ASP A 31 8.14 -5.38 3.07
CA ASP A 31 8.31 -5.16 4.50
C ASP A 31 8.34 -3.65 4.76
N LEU A 32 7.64 -3.20 5.79
CA LEU A 32 7.48 -1.79 6.14
C LEU A 32 7.83 -1.56 7.60
N ARG A 33 8.65 -0.54 7.88
CA ARG A 33 8.92 -0.04 9.24
C ARG A 33 8.55 1.43 9.32
N VAL A 34 7.56 1.75 10.15
CA VAL A 34 7.00 3.11 10.25
C VAL A 34 7.54 3.80 11.49
N GLY A 35 8.19 4.96 11.31
CA GLY A 35 8.64 5.78 12.42
C GLY A 35 7.48 6.54 13.09
N ALA A 36 7.71 7.00 14.32
CA ALA A 36 6.71 7.80 15.03
C ALA A 36 6.41 9.09 14.24
N GLY A 37 5.11 9.39 14.07
CA GLY A 37 4.65 10.56 13.31
C GLY A 37 4.65 10.39 11.79
N ALA A 38 5.24 9.31 11.26
CA ALA A 38 5.20 9.05 9.83
C ALA A 38 3.78 8.65 9.38
N GLN A 39 3.35 9.17 8.23
CA GLN A 39 2.02 8.94 7.67
C GLN A 39 2.08 8.42 6.22
N PRO A 40 2.76 7.28 5.97
CA PRO A 40 2.90 6.77 4.62
C PRO A 40 1.57 6.21 4.08
N SER A 41 1.42 6.26 2.76
CA SER A 41 0.46 5.43 2.01
C SER A 41 1.21 4.51 1.05
N LEU A 42 0.68 3.30 0.85
CA LEU A 42 1.06 2.41 -0.24
C LEU A 42 -0.12 2.30 -1.19
N GLU A 43 0.16 2.55 -2.46
CA GLU A 43 -0.85 2.85 -3.44
C GLU A 43 -0.58 2.11 -4.76
N LEU A 44 -1.61 1.41 -5.25
CA LEU A 44 -1.65 0.79 -6.57
C LEU A 44 -2.68 1.55 -7.41
N ARG A 45 -2.27 2.10 -8.55
CA ARG A 45 -3.12 2.96 -9.39
C ARG A 45 -3.10 2.45 -10.83
N ASP A 46 -4.20 2.73 -11.53
CA ASP A 46 -4.24 2.67 -13.00
C ASP A 46 -3.40 3.82 -13.59
N VAL A 47 -3.19 3.83 -14.91
CA VAL A 47 -2.45 4.90 -15.61
C VAL A 47 -3.32 5.65 -16.61
N ASP A 48 -3.18 6.99 -16.59
CA ASP A 48 -3.42 8.01 -17.63
C ASP A 48 -4.82 8.10 -18.31
N PRO A 49 -5.40 9.30 -18.55
CA PRO A 49 -5.05 10.63 -18.02
C PRO A 49 -5.69 10.96 -16.67
N TRP A 50 -6.67 10.17 -16.22
CA TRP A 50 -7.27 10.30 -14.89
C TRP A 50 -7.14 8.95 -14.18
N TYR A 51 -6.07 8.79 -13.39
CA TYR A 51 -5.82 7.53 -12.70
C TYR A 51 -7.00 7.18 -11.78
N SER A 52 -7.30 5.89 -11.69
CA SER A 52 -8.22 5.37 -10.69
C SER A 52 -7.43 4.63 -9.63
N SER A 53 -7.72 4.93 -8.37
CA SER A 53 -7.10 4.25 -7.23
C SER A 53 -7.58 2.80 -7.16
N GLY A 54 -6.64 1.86 -7.16
CA GLY A 54 -6.89 0.45 -6.92
C GLY A 54 -6.72 0.11 -5.44
N PRO A 55 -5.91 -0.91 -5.11
CA PRO A 55 -5.49 -1.18 -3.74
C PRO A 55 -4.79 0.02 -3.08
N LEU A 56 -5.18 0.34 -1.86
CA LEU A 56 -4.68 1.47 -1.08
C LEU A 56 -4.62 1.07 0.39
N VAL A 57 -3.50 1.39 1.05
CA VAL A 57 -3.50 1.56 2.50
C VAL A 57 -2.89 2.88 2.90
N THR A 58 -3.39 3.46 3.98
CA THR A 58 -2.81 4.63 4.64
C THR A 58 -2.53 4.34 6.09
N ILE A 59 -1.50 4.98 6.64
CA ILE A 59 -1.14 4.86 8.05
C ILE A 59 -1.25 6.25 8.67
N ALA A 60 -2.06 6.35 9.74
CA ALA A 60 -2.17 7.58 10.51
C ALA A 60 -0.98 7.75 11.46
N LYS A 61 -0.77 8.98 11.96
CA LYS A 61 0.35 9.35 12.86
C LYS A 61 0.48 8.49 14.12
N ASP A 62 -0.63 7.90 14.54
CA ASP A 62 -0.73 7.08 15.73
C ASP A 62 -0.48 5.59 15.43
N GLY A 63 -0.24 5.21 14.17
CA GLY A 63 -0.02 3.84 13.71
C GLY A 63 -1.30 3.11 13.31
N LEU A 64 -2.44 3.78 13.15
CA LEU A 64 -3.65 3.13 12.64
C LEU A 64 -3.56 2.92 11.12
N LEU A 65 -3.52 1.65 10.70
CA LEU A 65 -3.61 1.24 9.30
C LEU A 65 -5.06 1.26 8.84
N ARG A 66 -5.31 1.93 7.72
CA ARG A 66 -6.61 2.05 7.07
C ARG A 66 -6.54 1.55 5.64
N GLY A 67 -7.61 0.91 5.19
CA GLY A 67 -7.86 0.66 3.77
C GLY A 67 -8.58 1.83 3.12
N ALA A 68 -9.06 1.57 1.90
CA ALA A 68 -9.88 2.50 1.12
C ALA A 68 -11.10 2.98 1.91
N GLN A 69 -11.53 4.21 1.61
CA GLN A 69 -12.66 4.87 2.28
C GLN A 69 -12.49 5.01 3.81
N GLY A 70 -11.25 4.95 4.31
CA GLY A 70 -10.94 5.12 5.72
C GLY A 70 -11.28 3.92 6.61
N LYS A 71 -11.58 2.74 6.04
CA LYS A 71 -11.88 1.53 6.81
C LYS A 71 -10.69 1.16 7.69
N GLU A 72 -10.89 1.15 9.00
CA GLU A 72 -9.87 0.78 9.97
C GLU A 72 -9.58 -0.73 9.89
N LEU A 73 -8.29 -1.09 9.82
CA LEU A 73 -7.84 -2.49 9.67
C LEU A 73 -7.17 -2.98 10.94
N LEU A 74 -6.04 -2.36 11.33
CA LEU A 74 -5.35 -2.67 12.58
C LEU A 74 -4.45 -1.54 13.05
N LYS A 75 -4.09 -1.58 14.33
CA LYS A 75 -3.03 -0.77 14.90
C LYS A 75 -1.68 -1.45 14.69
N ILE A 76 -0.74 -0.78 14.01
CA ILE A 76 0.62 -1.29 13.82
C ILE A 76 1.58 -0.65 14.83
N PRO A 77 2.59 -1.40 15.32
CA PRO A 77 3.64 -0.85 16.17
C PRO A 77 4.58 0.04 15.35
N HIS A 78 5.01 1.17 15.93
CA HIS A 78 6.08 1.99 15.36
C HIS A 78 7.45 1.32 15.53
N GLN A 79 8.39 1.66 14.65
CA GLN A 79 9.80 1.23 14.66
C GLN A 79 9.98 -0.30 14.60
N VAL A 80 8.96 -1.01 14.12
CA VAL A 80 8.92 -2.46 14.00
C VAL A 80 8.60 -2.81 12.54
N TRP A 81 9.37 -3.74 11.96
CA TRP A 81 9.12 -4.24 10.61
C TRP A 81 7.86 -5.09 10.60
N LEU A 82 6.95 -4.85 9.66
CA LEU A 82 5.81 -5.73 9.37
C LEU A 82 5.83 -6.13 7.91
N HIS A 83 5.23 -7.28 7.60
CA HIS A 83 5.01 -7.67 6.21
C HIS A 83 3.62 -7.21 5.77
N LEU A 84 3.56 -6.50 4.65
CA LEU A 84 2.33 -5.97 4.06
C LEU A 84 2.17 -6.51 2.63
N GLU A 85 0.98 -6.98 2.29
CA GLU A 85 0.64 -7.43 0.95
C GLU A 85 -0.72 -6.89 0.52
N LEU A 86 -0.81 -6.40 -0.72
CA LEU A 86 -2.02 -5.97 -1.39
C LEU A 86 -2.30 -6.91 -2.56
N ARG A 87 -3.50 -7.48 -2.62
CA ARG A 87 -3.93 -8.38 -3.69
C ARG A 87 -5.18 -7.89 -4.39
N THR A 88 -5.21 -7.98 -5.71
CA THR A 88 -6.39 -7.68 -6.53
C THR A 88 -6.35 -8.42 -7.86
N GLY A 89 -7.43 -8.35 -8.62
CA GLY A 89 -7.48 -8.76 -10.02
C GLY A 89 -7.60 -7.54 -10.94
N VAL A 90 -7.04 -7.64 -12.15
CA VAL A 90 -7.16 -6.62 -13.20
C VAL A 90 -7.63 -7.24 -14.51
N GLY A 91 -8.17 -6.43 -15.42
CA GLY A 91 -8.78 -6.91 -16.65
C GLY A 91 -9.95 -7.86 -16.38
N ALA A 92 -9.95 -9.04 -17.01
CA ALA A 92 -11.01 -10.04 -16.86
C ALA A 92 -11.06 -10.69 -15.46
N ALA A 93 -9.95 -10.64 -14.72
CA ALA A 93 -9.90 -11.12 -13.33
C ALA A 93 -10.35 -10.03 -12.32
N GLY A 94 -10.57 -8.80 -12.76
CA GLY A 94 -10.91 -7.68 -11.89
C GLY A 94 -12.37 -7.70 -11.46
N ASN A 95 -12.60 -7.70 -10.16
CA ASN A 95 -13.92 -7.57 -9.53
C ASN A 95 -14.11 -6.22 -8.80
N GLY A 96 -13.16 -5.29 -8.96
CA GLY A 96 -13.19 -3.99 -8.29
C GLY A 96 -12.95 -4.07 -6.77
N ARG A 97 -12.43 -5.21 -6.27
CA ARG A 97 -12.09 -5.41 -4.86
C ARG A 97 -10.62 -5.77 -4.72
N TYR A 98 -10.12 -5.57 -3.51
CA TYR A 98 -8.79 -5.98 -3.13
C TYR A 98 -8.77 -6.49 -1.69
N GLU A 99 -7.66 -7.10 -1.36
CA GLU A 99 -7.37 -7.66 -0.06
C GLU A 99 -6.08 -7.05 0.49
N VAL A 100 -6.06 -6.81 1.80
CA VAL A 100 -4.87 -6.42 2.55
C VAL A 100 -4.49 -7.58 3.45
N ARG A 101 -3.22 -7.97 3.44
CA ARG A 101 -2.65 -8.89 4.42
C ARG A 101 -1.54 -8.22 5.19
N VAL A 102 -1.59 -8.37 6.51
CA VAL A 102 -0.58 -7.83 7.41
C VAL A 102 -0.11 -8.92 8.35
N ARG A 103 1.20 -9.15 8.40
CA ARG A 103 1.82 -10.04 9.39
C ARG A 103 2.75 -9.23 10.26
N LEU A 104 2.41 -9.13 11.55
CA LEU A 104 3.26 -8.48 12.54
C LEU A 104 4.38 -9.44 12.97
N PRO A 105 5.49 -8.93 13.53
CA PRO A 105 6.54 -9.80 14.05
C PRO A 105 6.04 -10.76 15.11
N GLY A 106 6.52 -12.00 15.02
CA GLY A 106 6.11 -13.08 15.92
C GLY A 106 4.78 -13.74 15.55
N GLU A 107 4.00 -13.19 14.61
CA GLU A 107 2.78 -13.84 14.12
C GLU A 107 3.12 -14.89 13.05
N SER A 108 2.60 -16.11 13.21
CA SER A 108 2.78 -17.20 12.24
C SER A 108 1.90 -17.04 11.00
N GLN A 109 0.78 -16.32 11.12
CA GLN A 109 -0.19 -16.09 10.06
C GLN A 109 -0.44 -14.60 9.87
N ALA A 110 -0.74 -14.19 8.63
CA ALA A 110 -1.17 -12.84 8.35
C ALA A 110 -2.62 -12.62 8.77
N ARG A 111 -2.91 -11.42 9.28
CA ARG A 111 -4.26 -10.89 9.39
C ARG A 111 -4.73 -10.50 8.00
N VAL A 112 -5.90 -10.99 7.59
CA VAL A 112 -6.42 -10.82 6.24
C VAL A 112 -7.69 -9.96 6.28
N PHE A 113 -7.71 -8.92 5.46
CA PHE A 113 -8.85 -8.03 5.29
C PHE A 113 -9.31 -8.07 3.84
N THR A 114 -10.44 -8.74 3.60
CA THR A 114 -11.00 -8.92 2.27
C THR A 114 -11.98 -7.82 1.91
N ASP A 115 -12.42 -7.85 0.65
CA ASP A 115 -13.54 -7.07 0.15
C ASP A 115 -13.37 -5.56 0.36
N LEU A 116 -12.15 -5.05 0.21
CA LEU A 116 -11.90 -3.61 0.20
C LEU A 116 -12.19 -3.06 -1.20
N PRO A 117 -12.89 -1.90 -1.33
CA PRO A 117 -13.28 -1.39 -2.64
C PRO A 117 -12.13 -0.67 -3.35
N CYS A 118 -11.86 -1.04 -4.60
CA CYS A 118 -11.13 -0.17 -5.52
C CYS A 118 -12.05 0.94 -6.04
N ALA A 119 -11.48 2.02 -6.58
CA ALA A 119 -12.26 3.00 -7.33
C ALA A 119 -12.90 2.34 -8.56
N PRO A 120 -14.13 2.72 -8.96
CA PRO A 120 -14.85 2.06 -10.06
C PRO A 120 -14.10 1.99 -11.40
N GLY A 121 -13.23 2.96 -11.66
CA GLY A 121 -12.42 3.04 -12.88
C GLY A 121 -11.10 2.26 -12.85
N PHE A 122 -10.73 1.61 -11.75
CA PHE A 122 -9.50 0.82 -11.69
C PHE A 122 -9.66 -0.46 -12.50
N LYS A 123 -8.91 -0.58 -13.61
CA LYS A 123 -9.00 -1.73 -14.53
C LYS A 123 -7.66 -2.37 -14.82
N THR A 124 -6.58 -1.59 -14.79
CA THR A 124 -5.21 -2.08 -14.95
C THR A 124 -4.33 -1.58 -13.80
N LEU A 125 -3.27 -2.32 -13.49
CA LEU A 125 -2.21 -1.79 -12.66
C LEU A 125 -1.23 -1.10 -13.60
N GLY A 126 -0.97 0.18 -13.38
CA GLY A 126 0.05 0.91 -14.13
C GLY A 126 1.10 1.56 -13.24
N TRP A 127 0.78 1.79 -11.97
CA TRP A 127 1.66 2.49 -11.03
C TRP A 127 1.57 1.87 -9.64
N VAL A 128 2.72 1.72 -8.98
CA VAL A 128 2.85 1.30 -7.58
C VAL A 128 3.77 2.30 -6.90
N GLY A 129 3.37 2.83 -5.75
CA GLY A 129 4.24 3.75 -5.03
C GLY A 129 3.90 3.97 -3.58
N PHE A 130 4.86 4.60 -2.91
CA PHE A 130 4.79 5.03 -1.54
C PHE A 130 4.75 6.56 -1.51
N CYS A 131 3.75 7.12 -0.85
CA CYS A 131 3.63 8.56 -0.64
C CYS A 131 3.82 8.85 0.85
N SER A 132 4.43 9.98 1.16
CA SER A 132 4.38 10.53 2.52
C SER A 132 3.29 11.59 2.57
N ASN A 133 2.39 11.49 3.55
CA ASN A 133 1.28 12.42 3.73
C ASN A 133 1.38 13.16 5.08
N GLY A 134 2.57 13.18 5.68
CA GLY A 134 2.81 13.82 6.98
C GLY A 134 3.10 15.31 6.83
N GLU A 135 2.86 16.06 7.90
CA GLU A 135 3.19 17.50 7.99
C GLU A 135 4.44 17.74 8.86
N VAL A 136 4.98 16.68 9.46
CA VAL A 136 6.13 16.74 10.37
C VAL A 136 7.25 15.85 9.85
N SER A 137 8.49 16.27 10.07
CA SER A 137 9.64 15.47 9.66
C SER A 137 9.60 14.10 10.32
N SER A 138 9.64 13.07 9.47
CA SER A 138 9.45 11.69 9.89
C SER A 138 10.12 10.73 8.90
N VAL A 139 10.22 9.46 9.29
CA VAL A 139 10.90 8.43 8.49
C VAL A 139 10.06 7.17 8.46
N TYR A 140 9.97 6.56 7.29
CA TYR A 140 9.57 5.17 7.15
C TYR A 140 10.54 4.45 6.22
N GLU A 141 10.67 3.15 6.41
CA GLU A 141 11.58 2.32 5.63
C GLU A 141 10.80 1.19 4.98
N VAL A 142 11.20 0.87 3.74
CA VAL A 142 10.60 -0.17 2.93
C VAL A 142 11.69 -1.15 2.52
N ASP A 143 11.41 -2.45 2.58
CA ASP A 143 12.31 -3.48 2.06
C ASP A 143 11.56 -4.60 1.35
N ASN A 144 12.28 -5.49 0.67
CA ASN A 144 11.75 -6.72 0.09
C ASN A 144 10.51 -6.51 -0.80
N LEU A 145 10.56 -5.52 -1.69
CA LEU A 145 9.47 -5.21 -2.61
C LEU A 145 9.34 -6.34 -3.65
N VAL A 146 8.14 -6.90 -3.76
CA VAL A 146 7.85 -8.00 -4.67
C VAL A 146 6.53 -7.72 -5.38
N LEU A 147 6.52 -7.86 -6.71
CA LEU A 147 5.30 -7.89 -7.51
C LEU A 147 5.21 -9.24 -8.21
N THR A 148 4.20 -10.02 -7.86
CA THR A 148 3.94 -11.35 -8.44
C THR A 148 2.53 -11.43 -9.01
N PRO A 149 2.25 -12.41 -9.89
CA PRO A 149 0.88 -12.84 -10.11
C PRO A 149 0.33 -13.32 -8.76
N ALA A 150 -0.81 -12.80 -8.29
CA ALA A 150 -1.41 -13.35 -7.07
C ALA A 150 -1.86 -14.80 -7.35
N PRO A 151 -1.59 -15.76 -6.45
CA PRO A 151 -2.11 -17.12 -6.58
C PRO A 151 -3.63 -17.16 -6.42
#